data_AF-A0A538IG06-F1
#
_entry.id   AF-A0A538IG06-F1
#
_cell.length_a   1.000
_cell.length_b   1.000
_cell.length_c   1.000
_cell.angle_alpha   90.00
_cell.angle_beta   90.00
_cell.angle_gamma   90.00
#
_symmetry.space_group_name_H-M   'P 1'
#
loop_
_entity.id
_entity.type
_entity.pdbx_description
1 polymer ?
#
loop_
_entity_poly.entity_id
_entity_poly.type
_entity_poly.pdbx_seq_one_letter_code
_entity_poly.pdbx_strand_id
1 'polypeptide(L)'
;MRARLPAARDGGRGQPARRRAGRRARASRGPPCRAGRGRLAHRGATRGLPRRQGAAGGRARCGGRGGPLRARFVGEVHPAVLREWDLEVGAAFEVDAGALAELAPGAVHYREVTSFPAVLQDIAVVVPEEVPAAEVEAAVRVGGGELLAEARVFDVYHGEQVGEGERSLALRLRFQAPDRTLTDEDVAELRSAIESRVAELGGRLRA
;
A
#
# COMPACT_ATOMS: atom_id res chain seq x y z
N MET A 1 -53.77 47.80 -40.19
CA MET A 1 -53.82 46.32 -40.30
C MET A 1 -53.39 45.75 -38.96
N ARG A 2 -54.27 45.39 -38.00
CA ARG A 2 -55.12 44.16 -37.92
C ARG A 2 -54.31 42.90 -38.30
N ALA A 3 -54.19 41.82 -37.51
CA ALA A 3 -54.86 41.35 -36.29
C ALA A 3 -54.02 40.19 -35.67
N ARG A 4 -53.89 40.08 -34.33
CA ARG A 4 -54.56 39.12 -33.40
C ARG A 4 -54.03 37.66 -33.35
N LEU A 5 -53.49 37.32 -32.17
CA LEU A 5 -53.52 36.02 -31.45
C LEU A 5 -54.99 35.50 -31.28
N PRO A 6 -55.31 34.20 -30.95
CA PRO A 6 -54.83 33.53 -29.71
C PRO A 6 -54.84 31.98 -29.58
N ALA A 7 -54.17 31.55 -28.49
CA ALA A 7 -54.38 30.46 -27.52
C ALA A 7 -55.39 29.30 -27.69
N ALA A 8 -54.96 28.10 -27.25
CA ALA A 8 -55.69 27.12 -26.40
C ALA A 8 -54.63 26.17 -25.77
N ARG A 9 -54.39 26.06 -24.45
CA ARG A 9 -55.17 25.51 -23.32
C ARG A 9 -55.66 24.07 -23.50
N ASP A 10 -55.04 23.14 -22.79
CA ASP A 10 -55.60 22.33 -21.67
C ASP A 10 -54.47 21.40 -21.15
N GLY A 11 -54.26 21.13 -19.86
CA GLY A 11 -55.20 21.05 -18.75
C GLY A 11 -55.22 19.61 -18.25
N GLY A 12 -54.30 19.21 -17.36
CA GLY A 12 -54.22 17.85 -16.84
C GLY A 12 -53.54 17.76 -15.49
N ARG A 13 -54.32 18.02 -14.43
CA ARG A 13 -53.93 17.86 -13.01
C ARG A 13 -53.84 16.37 -12.66
N GLY A 14 -52.82 15.98 -11.90
CA GLY A 14 -52.73 14.69 -11.23
C GLY A 14 -51.81 14.78 -10.01
N GLN A 15 -52.43 14.86 -8.83
CA GLN A 15 -51.81 15.02 -7.51
C GLN A 15 -51.13 13.72 -6.98
N PRO A 16 -50.36 13.79 -5.87
CA PRO A 16 -49.32 12.84 -5.52
C PRO A 16 -49.83 11.60 -4.77
N ALA A 17 -49.24 10.44 -5.08
CA ALA A 17 -49.49 9.20 -4.33
C ALA A 17 -48.55 9.08 -3.13
N ARG A 18 -49.17 8.76 -1.99
CA ARG A 18 -48.63 8.78 -0.64
C ARG A 18 -47.73 7.57 -0.33
N ARG A 19 -46.76 7.81 0.57
CA ARG A 19 -46.27 6.96 1.66
C ARG A 19 -46.33 5.43 1.47
N ARG A 20 -45.17 4.77 1.60
CA ARG A 20 -44.99 3.66 2.56
C ARG A 20 -43.59 3.66 3.16
N ALA A 21 -43.54 3.93 4.46
CA ALA A 21 -42.47 3.47 5.32
C ALA A 21 -42.47 1.93 5.31
N GLY A 22 -41.29 1.32 5.23
CA GLY A 22 -41.19 -0.13 5.08
C GLY A 22 -39.81 -0.67 5.43
N ARG A 23 -39.51 -0.66 6.72
CA ARG A 23 -38.68 -1.65 7.45
C ARG A 23 -37.24 -1.89 6.98
N ARG A 24 -36.33 -1.43 7.85
CA ARG A 24 -35.07 -2.12 8.19
C ARG A 24 -35.33 -3.63 8.33
N ALA A 25 -34.74 -4.44 7.47
CA ALA A 25 -34.56 -5.86 7.71
C ALA A 25 -33.19 -6.08 8.36
N ARG A 26 -33.17 -6.02 9.71
CA ARG A 26 -32.25 -6.86 10.48
C ARG A 26 -32.87 -8.26 10.52
N ALA A 27 -32.16 -9.23 9.96
CA ALA A 27 -32.24 -10.65 10.29
C ALA A 27 -30.83 -11.19 9.99
N SER A 28 -29.89 -11.25 10.94
CA SER A 28 -29.83 -12.08 12.13
C SER A 28 -30.17 -13.56 11.85
N ARG A 29 -29.09 -14.36 11.86
CA ARG A 29 -29.00 -15.80 12.18
C ARG A 29 -29.30 -16.80 11.07
N GLY A 30 -28.21 -17.37 10.54
CA GLY A 30 -28.09 -18.78 10.13
C GLY A 30 -26.87 -19.42 10.85
N PRO A 31 -26.94 -20.67 11.32
CA PRO A 31 -26.04 -21.27 12.32
C PRO A 31 -24.80 -21.97 11.69
N PRO A 32 -23.89 -22.56 12.50
CA PRO A 32 -22.47 -22.68 12.17
C PRO A 32 -22.16 -23.89 11.31
N CYS A 33 -21.32 -23.70 10.29
CA CYS A 33 -20.65 -24.81 9.61
C CYS A 33 -19.64 -25.44 10.58
N ARG A 34 -20.09 -26.47 11.28
CA ARG A 34 -19.23 -27.50 11.87
C ARG A 34 -18.61 -28.32 10.74
N ALA A 35 -17.33 -28.12 10.50
CA ALA A 35 -16.43 -29.16 9.99
C ALA A 35 -15.29 -29.20 11.03
N GLY A 36 -15.31 -30.13 11.98
CA GLY A 36 -14.86 -31.50 11.75
C GLY A 36 -13.52 -31.63 12.46
N ARG A 37 -13.55 -32.12 13.71
CA ARG A 37 -12.34 -32.41 14.49
C ARG A 37 -11.60 -33.57 13.82
N GLY A 38 -10.68 -33.24 12.93
CA GLY A 38 -9.62 -34.15 12.51
C GLY A 38 -8.35 -33.83 13.29
N ARG A 39 -8.13 -34.52 14.42
CA ARG A 39 -6.80 -34.57 15.03
C ARG A 39 -5.90 -35.36 14.08
N LEU A 40 -5.21 -34.68 13.17
CA LEU A 40 -3.99 -35.22 12.58
C LEU A 40 -2.85 -34.81 13.51
N ALA A 41 -2.60 -35.68 14.49
CA ALA A 41 -1.40 -35.63 15.29
C ALA A 41 -0.22 -36.04 14.40
N HIS A 42 0.30 -35.10 13.61
CA HIS A 42 1.66 -35.24 13.12
C HIS A 42 2.60 -34.92 14.28
N ARG A 43 2.93 -35.95 15.06
CA ARG A 43 4.18 -36.03 15.81
C ARG A 43 5.33 -36.11 14.79
N GLY A 44 5.61 -34.99 14.14
CA GLY A 44 6.90 -34.77 13.51
C GLY A 44 7.89 -34.46 14.63
N ALA A 45 8.71 -35.44 14.97
CA ALA A 45 9.77 -35.29 15.96
C ALA A 45 10.62 -34.06 15.59
N THR A 46 10.55 -33.01 16.41
CA THR A 46 11.54 -31.94 16.42
C THR A 46 12.83 -32.55 16.98
N ARG A 47 13.57 -33.26 16.10
CA ARG A 47 14.96 -33.59 16.35
C ARG A 47 15.67 -32.25 16.53
N GLY A 48 16.16 -32.03 17.74
CA GLY A 48 16.63 -30.75 18.22
C GLY A 48 17.60 -30.10 17.25
N LEU A 49 17.19 -28.94 16.72
CA LEU A 49 18.13 -28.01 16.11
C LEU A 49 19.08 -27.54 17.23
N PRO A 50 20.40 -27.70 17.07
CA PRO A 50 21.35 -27.15 18.02
C PRO A 50 21.16 -25.65 18.10
N ARG A 51 20.94 -25.18 19.33
CA ARG A 51 20.87 -23.75 19.64
C ARG A 51 22.18 -23.09 19.21
N ARG A 52 22.02 -21.91 18.60
CA ARG A 52 23.05 -20.91 18.31
C ARG A 52 24.05 -21.30 17.24
N GLN A 53 23.73 -20.96 16.00
CA GLN A 53 24.67 -20.29 15.08
C GLN A 53 23.83 -19.42 14.15
N GLY A 54 24.12 -18.11 14.18
CA GLY A 54 23.24 -17.06 13.71
C GLY A 54 22.92 -17.14 12.22
N ALA A 55 21.63 -17.21 11.89
CA ALA A 55 21.17 -16.65 10.63
C ALA A 55 21.50 -15.16 10.66
N ALA A 56 22.17 -14.64 9.63
CA ALA A 56 22.20 -13.22 9.34
C ALA A 56 20.82 -12.82 8.78
N GLY A 57 19.79 -13.00 9.61
CA GLY A 57 18.39 -12.77 9.24
C GLY A 57 17.96 -11.39 9.71
N GLY A 58 17.78 -10.47 8.77
CA GLY A 58 17.13 -9.20 9.06
C GLY A 58 15.68 -9.43 9.49
N ARG A 59 15.18 -8.60 10.41
CA ARG A 59 13.74 -8.54 10.68
C ARG A 59 13.08 -7.73 9.57
N ALA A 60 12.53 -8.39 8.55
CA ALA A 60 11.75 -7.68 7.55
C ALA A 60 10.33 -7.40 8.05
N ARG A 61 9.82 -6.21 7.71
CA ARG A 61 8.41 -5.85 7.84
C ARG A 61 7.81 -5.83 6.44
N CYS A 62 6.85 -6.70 6.17
CA CYS A 62 6.01 -6.57 4.99
C CYS A 62 4.77 -5.76 5.38
N GLY A 63 4.69 -4.52 4.87
CA GLY A 63 3.57 -3.61 5.15
C GLY A 63 2.37 -3.88 4.25
N GLY A 64 1.35 -4.52 4.78
CA GLY A 64 0.01 -4.59 4.19
C GLY A 64 -1.01 -3.77 5.00
N ARG A 65 -2.17 -3.49 4.40
CA ARG A 65 -3.27 -2.69 5.00
C ARG A 65 -3.86 -3.25 6.33
N GLY A 66 -3.38 -4.39 6.82
CA GLY A 66 -3.80 -5.02 8.09
C GLY A 66 -2.83 -4.82 9.28
N GLY A 67 -1.78 -4.02 9.14
CA GLY A 67 -0.73 -3.86 10.15
C GLY A 67 0.51 -4.68 9.81
N PRO A 68 1.64 -4.45 10.52
CA PRO A 68 2.91 -5.05 10.14
C PRO A 68 2.92 -6.55 10.48
N LEU A 69 2.86 -7.40 9.46
CA LEU A 69 3.22 -8.81 9.60
C LEU A 69 4.72 -8.88 9.94
N ARG A 70 5.04 -9.38 11.12
CA ARG A 70 6.42 -9.57 11.55
C ARG A 70 6.86 -10.97 11.12
N ALA A 71 7.60 -11.05 10.01
CA ALA A 71 8.41 -12.23 9.76
C ALA A 71 9.38 -12.39 10.94
N ARG A 72 9.51 -13.61 11.46
CA ARG A 72 10.45 -13.88 12.56
C ARG A 72 11.88 -13.78 12.05
N PHE A 73 12.13 -14.36 10.88
CA PHE A 73 13.39 -14.30 10.16
C PHE A 73 13.13 -14.18 8.67
N VAL A 74 13.96 -13.42 7.97
CA VAL A 74 14.17 -13.54 6.52
C VAL A 74 15.62 -13.20 6.23
N GLY A 75 16.27 -13.96 5.37
CA GLY A 75 17.63 -13.67 4.95
C GLY A 75 18.34 -14.88 4.39
N GLU A 76 19.62 -14.68 4.14
CA GLU A 76 20.50 -15.74 3.66
C GLU A 76 20.75 -16.77 4.76
N VAL A 77 20.81 -18.03 4.35
CA VAL A 77 21.18 -19.13 5.22
C VAL A 77 22.69 -19.05 5.46
N HIS A 78 23.09 -19.22 6.72
CA HIS A 78 24.51 -19.14 7.09
C HIS A 78 25.34 -20.18 6.30
N PRO A 79 26.52 -19.82 5.74
CA PRO A 79 27.32 -20.71 4.89
C PRO A 79 27.68 -22.05 5.52
N ALA A 80 27.79 -22.12 6.84
CA ALA A 80 28.02 -23.38 7.56
C ALA A 80 26.87 -24.39 7.38
N VAL A 81 25.62 -23.92 7.40
CA VAL A 81 24.41 -24.75 7.21
C VAL A 81 24.28 -25.16 5.74
N LEU A 82 24.58 -24.24 4.82
CA LEU A 82 24.59 -24.53 3.38
C LEU A 82 25.57 -25.68 3.05
N ARG A 83 26.79 -25.66 3.62
CA ARG A 83 27.77 -26.74 3.46
C ARG A 83 27.32 -28.07 4.06
N GLU A 84 26.65 -28.04 5.21
CA GLU A 84 26.13 -29.25 5.85
C GLU A 84 25.02 -29.90 5.01
N TRP A 85 24.23 -29.09 4.31
CA TRP A 85 23.10 -29.54 3.49
C TRP A 85 23.42 -29.69 2.00
N ASP A 86 24.69 -29.54 1.63
CA ASP A 86 25.18 -29.62 0.24
C ASP A 86 24.45 -28.65 -0.72
N LEU A 87 24.27 -27.41 -0.26
CA LEU A 87 23.62 -26.33 -1.01
C LEU A 87 24.62 -25.21 -1.32
N GLU A 88 24.60 -24.69 -2.54
CA GLU A 88 25.52 -23.62 -2.98
C GLU A 88 25.06 -22.23 -2.52
N VAL A 89 23.75 -21.97 -2.60
CA VAL A 89 23.11 -20.71 -2.19
C VAL A 89 21.73 -21.03 -1.61
N GLY A 90 21.31 -20.28 -0.60
CA GLY A 90 19.99 -20.47 0.00
C GLY A 90 19.55 -19.29 0.84
N ALA A 91 18.27 -18.95 0.72
CA ALA A 91 17.59 -17.98 1.58
C ALA A 91 16.45 -18.67 2.31
N ALA A 92 16.20 -18.26 3.54
CA ALA A 92 15.12 -18.79 4.37
C ALA A 92 14.30 -17.64 4.97
N PHE A 93 13.01 -17.90 5.17
CA PHE A 93 12.14 -17.02 5.92
C PHE A 93 11.17 -17.82 6.78
N GLU A 94 10.72 -17.22 7.88
CA GLU A 94 9.73 -17.77 8.80
C GLU A 94 8.60 -16.76 9.00
N VAL A 95 7.37 -17.21 8.71
CA VAL A 95 6.14 -16.43 8.88
C VAL A 95 5.12 -17.23 9.68
N ASP A 96 4.40 -16.54 10.57
CA ASP A 96 3.28 -17.13 11.29
C ASP A 96 2.05 -17.17 10.38
N ALA A 97 1.67 -18.37 9.95
CA ALA A 97 0.53 -18.58 9.07
C ALA A 97 -0.82 -18.24 9.73
N GLY A 98 -0.94 -18.40 11.05
CA GLY A 98 -2.14 -18.02 11.80
C GLY A 98 -2.31 -16.51 11.83
N ALA A 99 -1.24 -15.78 12.15
CA ALA A 99 -1.22 -14.32 12.09
C ALA A 99 -1.50 -13.81 10.66
N LEU A 100 -0.96 -14.46 9.63
CA LEU A 100 -1.24 -14.11 8.24
C LEU A 100 -2.73 -14.30 7.88
N ALA A 101 -3.35 -15.38 8.35
CA ALA A 101 -4.76 -15.65 8.10
C ALA A 101 -5.68 -14.62 8.78
N GLU A 102 -5.32 -14.12 9.96
CA GLU A 102 -6.07 -13.04 10.64
C GLU A 102 -6.01 -11.70 9.89
N LEU A 103 -4.92 -11.46 9.15
CA LEU A 103 -4.77 -10.27 8.31
C LEU A 103 -5.46 -10.39 6.95
N ALA A 104 -5.92 -11.59 6.58
CA ALA A 104 -6.60 -11.78 5.30
C ALA A 104 -7.90 -10.97 5.29
N PRO A 105 -8.09 -10.05 4.31
CA PRO A 105 -9.29 -9.24 4.27
C PRO A 105 -10.51 -10.14 4.04
N GLY A 106 -11.45 -10.13 4.99
CA GLY A 106 -12.68 -10.91 4.91
C GLY A 106 -13.66 -10.44 3.83
N ALA A 107 -13.44 -9.24 3.27
CA ALA A 107 -14.23 -8.69 2.17
C ALA A 107 -13.31 -8.04 1.12
N VAL A 108 -13.56 -8.34 -0.15
CA VAL A 108 -12.95 -7.62 -1.26
C VAL A 108 -13.69 -6.30 -1.42
N HIS A 109 -12.99 -5.18 -1.18
CA HIS A 109 -13.55 -3.85 -1.38
C HIS A 109 -13.36 -3.43 -2.83
N TYR A 110 -14.46 -3.07 -3.50
CA TYR A 110 -14.40 -2.41 -4.79
C TYR A 110 -13.90 -0.98 -4.59
N ARG A 111 -12.88 -0.60 -5.37
CA ARG A 111 -12.47 0.79 -5.54
C ARG A 111 -12.81 1.19 -6.95
N GLU A 112 -13.46 2.34 -7.09
CA GLU A 112 -13.83 2.87 -8.39
C GLU A 112 -12.57 3.11 -9.24
N VAL A 113 -12.62 2.67 -10.49
CA VAL A 113 -11.54 2.88 -11.45
C VAL A 113 -11.70 4.29 -11.99
N THR A 114 -10.74 5.16 -11.65
CA THR A 114 -10.71 6.53 -12.18
C THR A 114 -10.32 6.52 -13.66
N SER A 115 -11.10 7.23 -14.47
CA SER A 115 -10.81 7.49 -15.89
C SER A 115 -9.91 8.72 -16.09
N PHE A 116 -9.60 9.45 -15.02
CA PHE A 116 -8.76 10.65 -15.12
C PHE A 116 -7.29 10.27 -15.33
N PRO A 117 -6.56 11.02 -16.17
CA PRO A 117 -5.17 10.71 -16.47
C PRO A 117 -4.30 10.84 -15.21
N ALA A 118 -3.29 9.97 -15.11
CA ALA A 118 -2.29 10.06 -14.06
C ALA A 118 -1.13 10.95 -14.50
N VAL A 119 -0.60 11.74 -13.58
CA VAL A 119 0.64 12.50 -13.78
C VAL A 119 1.79 11.67 -13.22
N LEU A 120 2.78 11.38 -14.07
CA LEU A 120 3.98 10.66 -13.69
C LEU A 120 5.12 11.65 -13.52
N GLN A 121 5.80 11.58 -12.38
CA GLN A 121 6.94 12.43 -12.10
C GLN A 121 8.04 11.64 -11.42
N ASP A 122 9.24 11.72 -11.97
CA ASP A 122 10.43 11.15 -11.36
C ASP A 122 11.13 12.24 -10.54
N ILE A 123 11.54 11.92 -9.32
CA ILE A 123 12.32 12.80 -8.44
C ILE A 123 13.58 12.10 -7.95
N ALA A 124 14.66 12.86 -7.80
CA ALA A 124 15.87 12.39 -7.15
C ALA A 124 15.94 12.96 -5.73
N VAL A 125 16.17 12.10 -4.75
CA VAL A 125 16.22 12.44 -3.33
C VAL A 125 17.58 12.03 -2.79
N VAL A 126 18.38 13.00 -2.36
CA VAL A 126 19.65 12.75 -1.70
C VAL A 126 19.43 12.68 -0.20
N VAL A 127 19.90 11.61 0.43
CA VAL A 127 19.77 11.37 1.88
C VAL A 127 21.07 10.76 2.44
N PRO A 128 21.31 10.88 3.75
CA PRO A 128 22.36 10.12 4.42
C PRO A 128 22.21 8.61 4.21
N GLU A 129 23.33 7.90 4.10
CA GLU A 129 23.35 6.46 3.80
C GLU A 129 22.68 5.61 4.89
N GLU A 130 22.62 6.11 6.12
CA GLU A 130 22.00 5.42 7.25
C GLU A 130 20.47 5.40 7.14
N VAL A 131 19.86 6.35 6.41
CA VAL A 131 18.39 6.52 6.36
C VAL A 131 17.77 5.48 5.43
N PRO A 132 17.05 4.46 5.92
CA PRO A 132 16.51 3.40 5.07
C PRO A 132 15.62 3.94 3.96
N ALA A 133 15.74 3.40 2.75
CA ALA A 133 14.91 3.82 1.60
C ALA A 133 13.40 3.73 1.88
N ALA A 134 12.98 2.78 2.73
CA ALA A 134 11.60 2.65 3.18
C ALA A 134 11.10 3.85 4.00
N GLU A 135 11.98 4.51 4.76
CA GLU A 135 11.64 5.73 5.51
C GLU A 135 11.46 6.91 4.57
N VAL A 136 12.31 7.02 3.55
CA VAL A 136 12.18 8.03 2.48
C VAL A 136 10.87 7.83 1.71
N GLU A 137 10.57 6.60 1.31
CA GLU A 137 9.31 6.27 0.64
C GLU A 137 8.08 6.60 1.50
N ALA A 138 8.16 6.33 2.82
CA ALA A 138 7.09 6.68 3.75
C ALA A 138 6.91 8.20 3.86
N ALA A 139 8.00 8.97 3.96
CA ALA A 139 7.95 10.43 3.99
C ALA A 139 7.35 11.01 2.71
N VAL A 140 7.72 10.47 1.55
CA VAL A 140 7.16 10.85 0.25
C VAL A 140 5.66 10.54 0.18
N ARG A 141 5.20 9.37 0.67
CA ARG A 141 3.76 9.06 0.75
C ARG A 141 2.98 10.01 1.64
N VAL A 142 3.55 10.38 2.78
CA VAL A 142 2.92 11.36 3.69
C VAL A 142 2.84 12.73 3.03
N GLY A 143 3.88 13.17 2.33
CA GLY A 143 3.88 14.44 1.60
C GLY A 143 2.93 14.47 0.40
N GLY A 144 2.85 13.38 -0.37
CA GLY A 144 1.98 13.28 -1.55
C GLY A 144 0.49 13.05 -1.22
N GLY A 145 0.17 12.70 0.02
CA GLY A 145 -1.21 12.64 0.52
C GLY A 145 -2.11 11.67 -0.24
N GLU A 146 -3.40 12.00 -0.33
CA GLU A 146 -4.41 11.14 -0.96
C GLU A 146 -4.30 11.09 -2.49
N LEU A 147 -3.63 12.08 -3.09
CA LEU A 147 -3.45 12.22 -4.53
C LEU A 147 -2.28 11.38 -5.06
N LEU A 148 -1.34 10.98 -4.19
CA LEU A 148 -0.26 10.08 -4.56
C LEU A 148 -0.77 8.63 -4.60
N ALA A 149 -0.98 8.13 -5.82
CA ALA A 149 -1.45 6.78 -6.05
C ALA A 149 -0.34 5.73 -5.86
N GLU A 150 0.89 6.06 -6.23
CA GLU A 150 2.06 5.18 -6.14
C GLU A 150 3.34 5.98 -5.94
N ALA A 151 4.24 5.48 -5.10
CA ALA A 151 5.61 5.93 -5.00
C ALA A 151 6.52 4.69 -4.98
N ARG A 152 7.52 4.65 -5.85
CA ARG A 152 8.43 3.52 -5.97
C ARG A 152 9.86 3.97 -6.19
N VAL A 153 10.78 3.45 -5.39
CA VAL A 153 12.22 3.57 -5.63
C VAL A 153 12.59 2.65 -6.79
N PHE A 154 13.24 3.19 -7.82
CA PHE A 154 13.68 2.42 -8.98
C PHE A 154 15.19 2.40 -9.16
N ASP A 155 15.92 3.37 -8.60
CA ASP A 155 17.38 3.42 -8.68
C ASP A 155 17.99 3.96 -7.38
N VAL A 156 19.19 3.50 -7.07
CA VAL A 156 20.00 3.91 -5.93
C VAL A 156 21.41 4.18 -6.41
N TYR A 157 21.83 5.44 -6.36
CA TYR A 157 23.13 5.88 -6.85
C TYR A 157 24.04 6.30 -5.69
N HIS A 158 25.28 5.82 -5.75
CA HIS A 158 26.39 6.16 -4.85
C HIS A 158 27.54 6.74 -5.69
N GLY A 159 28.13 7.85 -5.25
CA GLY A 159 29.29 8.43 -5.93
C GLY A 159 29.69 9.81 -5.40
N GLU A 160 30.88 10.26 -5.77
CA GLU A 160 31.44 11.56 -5.35
C GLU A 160 30.54 12.76 -5.68
N GLN A 161 29.73 12.64 -6.75
CA GLN A 161 28.77 13.68 -7.17
C GLN A 161 27.56 13.85 -6.22
N VAL A 162 27.35 12.90 -5.30
CA VAL A 162 26.27 12.98 -4.30
C VAL A 162 26.80 13.57 -2.99
N GLY A 163 28.03 13.22 -2.62
CA GLY A 163 28.65 13.57 -1.35
C GLY A 163 29.08 12.31 -0.58
N GLU A 164 30.19 12.39 0.17
CA GLU A 164 30.60 11.28 1.03
C GLU A 164 29.55 11.04 2.12
N GLY A 165 29.17 9.77 2.33
CA GLY A 165 28.16 9.38 3.31
C GLY A 165 26.70 9.65 2.88
N GLU A 166 26.49 10.08 1.63
CA GLU A 166 25.16 10.29 1.07
C GLU A 166 24.89 9.36 -0.12
N ARG A 167 23.61 9.10 -0.36
CA ARG A 167 23.13 8.38 -1.54
C ARG A 167 21.97 9.10 -2.18
N SER A 168 21.85 8.96 -3.50
CA SER A 168 20.75 9.50 -4.28
C SER A 168 19.77 8.38 -4.61
N LEU A 169 18.54 8.52 -4.14
CA LEU A 169 17.43 7.62 -4.45
C LEU A 169 16.60 8.23 -5.57
N ALA A 170 16.38 7.48 -6.65
CA ALA A 170 15.45 7.87 -7.71
C ALA A 170 14.08 7.24 -7.44
N LEU A 171 13.05 8.08 -7.32
CA LEU A 171 11.68 7.67 -7.08
C LEU A 171 10.80 8.06 -8.25
N ARG A 172 9.94 7.12 -8.66
CA ARG A 172 8.83 7.37 -9.57
C ARG A 172 7.56 7.58 -8.77
N LEU A 173 6.92 8.72 -8.99
CA LEU A 173 5.67 9.11 -8.36
C LEU A 173 4.55 9.08 -9.41
N ARG A 174 3.39 8.56 -9.00
CA ARG A 174 2.17 8.57 -9.79
C ARG A 174 1.10 9.33 -9.02
N PHE A 175 0.79 10.53 -9.47
CA PHE A 175 -0.31 11.32 -8.93
C PHE A 175 -1.58 11.07 -9.74
N GLN A 176 -2.70 10.87 -9.05
CA GLN A 176 -3.98 10.67 -9.69
C GLN A 176 -5.13 11.04 -8.75
N ALA A 177 -5.97 11.97 -9.18
CA ALA A 177 -7.21 12.28 -8.50
C ALA A 177 -8.35 11.33 -8.97
N PRO A 178 -9.30 10.99 -8.08
CA PRO A 178 -10.46 10.18 -8.44
C PRO A 178 -11.56 10.98 -9.17
N ASP A 179 -11.56 12.30 -9.03
CA ASP A 179 -12.68 13.19 -9.35
C ASP A 179 -12.35 14.29 -10.38
N ARG A 180 -11.06 14.53 -10.67
CA ARG A 180 -10.61 15.55 -11.63
C ARG A 180 -9.28 15.21 -12.30
N THR A 181 -8.95 15.98 -13.34
CA THR A 181 -7.59 16.02 -13.87
C THR A 181 -6.73 16.92 -12.99
N LEU A 182 -5.54 16.45 -12.62
CA LEU A 182 -4.57 17.24 -11.86
C LEU A 182 -3.92 18.28 -12.77
N THR A 183 -3.75 19.50 -12.25
CA THR A 183 -2.98 20.55 -12.92
C THR A 183 -1.52 20.52 -12.48
N ASP A 184 -0.66 21.24 -13.20
CA ASP A 184 0.75 21.34 -12.85
C ASP A 184 0.94 22.07 -11.50
N GLU A 185 0.07 23.02 -11.17
CA GLU A 185 0.07 23.71 -9.88
C GLU A 185 -0.26 22.76 -8.73
N ASP A 186 -1.30 21.92 -8.87
CA ASP A 186 -1.66 20.90 -7.86
C ASP A 186 -0.46 19.99 -7.56
N VAL A 187 0.26 19.55 -8.60
CA VAL A 187 1.43 18.67 -8.46
C VAL A 187 2.63 19.42 -7.85
N ALA A 188 2.83 20.69 -8.19
CA ALA A 188 3.89 21.50 -7.63
C ALA A 188 3.73 21.71 -6.11
N GLU A 189 2.50 21.93 -5.64
CA GLU A 189 2.20 22.02 -4.21
C GLU A 189 2.54 20.71 -3.47
N LEU A 190 2.12 19.57 -4.02
CA LEU A 190 2.45 18.25 -3.47
C LEU A 190 3.97 18.01 -3.45
N ARG A 191 4.68 18.45 -4.49
CA ARG A 191 6.15 18.35 -4.54
C ARG A 191 6.81 19.14 -3.41
N SER A 192 6.34 20.35 -3.15
CA SER A 192 6.85 21.18 -2.04
C SER A 192 6.56 20.54 -0.67
N ALA A 193 5.39 19.91 -0.51
CA ALA A 193 5.07 19.15 0.69
C ALA A 193 5.99 17.93 0.87
N ILE A 194 6.29 17.20 -0.22
CA ILE A 194 7.25 16.09 -0.20
C ILE A 194 8.65 16.58 0.18
N GLU A 195 9.10 17.68 -0.39
CA GLU A 195 10.40 18.28 -0.07
C GLU A 195 10.53 18.61 1.41
N SER A 196 9.48 19.20 2.00
CA SER A 196 9.45 19.50 3.43
C SER A 196 9.58 18.24 4.29
N ARG A 197 8.91 17.13 3.90
CA ARG A 197 8.99 15.85 4.63
C ARG A 197 10.33 15.16 4.48
N VAL A 198 10.94 15.24 3.31
CA VAL A 198 12.27 14.69 3.06
C VAL A 198 13.34 15.47 3.82
N ALA A 199 13.18 16.79 3.94
CA ALA A 199 14.07 17.64 4.74
C ALA A 199 14.09 17.27 6.22
N GLU A 200 12.96 16.79 6.78
CA GLU A 200 12.92 16.26 8.16
C GLU A 200 13.85 15.04 8.37
N LEU A 201 14.14 14.29 7.30
CA LEU A 201 15.08 13.16 7.32
C LEU A 201 16.53 13.57 7.03
N GLY A 202 16.81 14.87 6.92
CA GLY A 202 18.10 15.40 6.48
C GLY A 202 18.34 15.24 4.98
N GLY A 203 17.30 14.93 4.20
CA GLY A 203 17.39 14.79 2.75
C GLY A 203 17.09 16.08 1.98
N ARG A 204 17.42 16.08 0.69
CA ARG A 204 17.09 17.18 -0.23
C ARG A 204 16.67 16.64 -1.60
N LEU A 205 15.74 17.33 -2.25
CA LEU A 205 15.39 17.01 -3.64
C LEU A 205 16.45 17.58 -4.59
N ARG A 206 16.80 16.80 -5.60
CA ARG A 206 17.63 17.21 -6.72
C ARG A 206 16.75 17.29 -7.96
N ALA A 207 16.69 18.47 -8.56
CA ALA A 207 16.00 18.72 -9.83
C ALA A 207 16.93 18.40 -11.01
#